data_AF-A0A7H8R193-F1
#
_entry.id   AF-A0A7H8R193-F1
#
_cell.length_a   1.000
_cell.length_b   1.000
_cell.length_c   1.000
_cell.angle_alpha   90.00
_cell.angle_beta   90.00
_cell.angle_gamma   90.00
#
_symmetry.space_group_name_H-M   'P 1'
#
loop_
_entity.id
_entity.type
_entity.pdbx_description
1 polymer ?
#
loop_
_entity_poly.entity_id
_entity_poly.type
_entity_poly.pdbx_seq_one_letter_code
_entity_poly.pdbx_strand_id
1 'polypeptide(L)'
;MDVILEVWDLVIGDRLYAATLPATLKSSPSLSTFIQDANNTLSLFGDARSYTYEPASSYLYLEPSKYAYLSMWPRDNIYRQASSLFLITWIFGVLIYFFFSTLSYIFVFDKTTVNHPKYLRNQMRLEIAQTMRSMPVMSILTTPFFLAEVRGYGNMYDTFDQEPFPYYSVLQFPLFILFTDLCIYWIHRGLHHPLIYKTLHKPHHKWIMPTPYASHAFHPIDGWSQSIPYHVFPFIFPLQKFAYVLLFVFINFWTILIHDGEYVANSPVINGAACHTMHHLYFNYNYGQFTTLWDRVGGSYRKPNEELFRRETKMGKKEWENQSKEMETILKTVEGEDDRQYLGEKDTKKRI
;
A
#
# COMPACT_ATOMS: atom_id res chain seq x y z
N MET A 1 -14.01 -5.87 -3.08
CA MET A 1 -13.21 -6.07 -4.31
C MET A 1 -14.01 -6.65 -5.47
N ASP A 2 -15.09 -7.38 -5.21
CA ASP A 2 -16.00 -7.94 -6.21
C ASP A 2 -16.53 -6.90 -7.23
N VAL A 3 -16.96 -5.72 -6.78
CA VAL A 3 -17.40 -4.61 -7.65
C VAL A 3 -16.28 -4.16 -8.60
N ILE A 4 -15.05 -4.04 -8.09
CA ILE A 4 -13.89 -3.65 -8.90
C ILE A 4 -13.50 -4.76 -9.88
N LEU A 5 -13.59 -6.02 -9.45
CA LEU A 5 -13.33 -7.18 -10.28
C LEU A 5 -14.35 -7.27 -11.43
N GLU A 6 -15.62 -6.97 -11.18
CA GLU A 6 -16.66 -6.93 -12.20
C GLU A 6 -16.39 -5.85 -13.25
N VAL A 7 -16.01 -4.63 -12.82
CA VAL A 7 -15.60 -3.55 -13.72
C VAL A 7 -14.38 -3.95 -14.55
N TRP A 8 -13.37 -4.55 -13.91
CA TRP A 8 -12.17 -5.04 -14.59
C TRP A 8 -12.52 -6.07 -15.66
N ASP A 9 -13.35 -7.07 -15.31
CA ASP A 9 -13.74 -8.13 -16.24
C ASP A 9 -14.51 -7.56 -17.43
N LEU A 10 -15.41 -6.60 -17.21
CA LEU A 10 -16.14 -5.95 -18.30
C LEU A 10 -15.21 -5.19 -19.26
N VAL A 11 -14.27 -4.40 -18.73
CA VAL A 11 -13.44 -3.49 -19.54
C VAL A 11 -12.26 -4.21 -20.19
N ILE A 12 -11.61 -5.11 -19.45
CA ILE A 12 -10.32 -5.73 -19.80
C ILE A 12 -10.42 -7.25 -19.75
N GLY A 13 -10.81 -7.81 -18.61
CA GLY A 13 -10.65 -9.23 -18.30
C GLY A 13 -11.31 -10.14 -19.33
N ASP A 14 -12.57 -9.92 -19.68
CA ASP A 14 -13.30 -10.77 -20.63
C ASP A 14 -12.57 -10.89 -21.98
N ARG A 15 -12.09 -9.77 -22.52
CA ARG A 15 -11.36 -9.76 -23.80
C ARG A 15 -9.99 -10.42 -23.65
N LEU A 16 -9.29 -10.12 -22.55
CA LEU A 16 -7.98 -10.68 -22.26
C LEU A 16 -8.05 -12.21 -22.18
N TYR A 17 -8.92 -12.76 -21.34
CA TYR A 17 -9.06 -14.20 -21.16
C TYR A 17 -9.65 -14.90 -22.39
N ALA A 18 -10.58 -14.28 -23.13
CA ALA A 18 -11.07 -14.86 -24.37
C ALA A 18 -9.98 -14.93 -25.46
N ALA A 19 -9.04 -13.98 -25.48
CA ALA A 19 -7.94 -13.96 -26.44
C ALA A 19 -6.80 -14.93 -26.06
N THR A 20 -6.42 -14.98 -24.78
CA THR A 20 -5.27 -15.79 -24.31
C THR A 20 -5.67 -17.22 -23.96
N LEU A 21 -6.92 -17.43 -23.54
CA LEU A 21 -7.47 -18.73 -23.14
C LEU A 21 -8.86 -18.93 -23.78
N PRO A 22 -8.98 -19.03 -25.11
CA PRO A 22 -10.26 -19.19 -25.78
C PRO A 22 -10.95 -20.51 -25.41
N ALA A 23 -12.28 -20.50 -25.31
CA ALA A 23 -13.09 -21.67 -24.97
C ALA A 23 -12.88 -22.87 -25.93
N THR A 24 -12.49 -22.61 -27.18
CA THR A 24 -12.15 -23.64 -28.18
C THR A 24 -10.97 -24.53 -27.77
N LEU A 25 -10.09 -24.07 -26.87
CA LEU A 25 -9.02 -24.90 -26.33
C LEU A 25 -9.56 -26.12 -25.57
N LYS A 26 -10.76 -26.02 -24.94
CA LYS A 26 -11.41 -27.16 -24.25
C LYS A 26 -11.71 -28.32 -25.20
N SER A 27 -11.97 -28.02 -26.47
CA SER A 27 -12.26 -29.02 -27.51
C SER A 27 -11.01 -29.51 -28.26
N SER A 28 -9.80 -29.06 -27.90
CA SER A 28 -8.57 -29.52 -28.55
C SER A 28 -8.25 -30.96 -28.13
N PRO A 29 -8.09 -31.90 -29.09
CA PRO A 29 -7.77 -33.31 -28.78
C PRO A 29 -6.53 -33.45 -27.91
N SER A 30 -5.46 -32.71 -28.20
CA SER A 30 -4.20 -32.74 -27.45
C SER A 30 -4.31 -32.31 -25.99
N LEU A 31 -5.18 -31.34 -25.71
CA LEU A 31 -5.43 -30.86 -24.34
C LEU A 31 -6.37 -31.81 -23.61
N SER A 32 -7.36 -32.38 -24.30
CA SER A 32 -8.27 -33.36 -23.72
C SER A 32 -7.58 -34.65 -23.29
N THR A 33 -6.59 -35.14 -24.06
CA THR A 33 -5.78 -36.31 -23.68
C THR A 33 -4.88 -35.99 -22.48
N PHE A 34 -4.23 -34.81 -22.48
CA PHE A 34 -3.42 -34.36 -21.34
C PHE A 34 -4.23 -34.19 -20.04
N ILE A 35 -5.48 -33.71 -20.14
CA ILE A 35 -6.39 -33.57 -18.99
C ILE A 35 -6.89 -34.93 -18.50
N GLN A 36 -7.15 -35.89 -19.40
CA GLN A 36 -7.56 -37.25 -19.03
C GLN A 36 -6.43 -38.05 -18.36
N ASP A 37 -5.18 -37.90 -18.81
CA ASP A 37 -4.03 -38.62 -18.25
C ASP A 37 -3.56 -38.04 -16.89
N ALA A 38 -3.92 -36.79 -16.59
CA ALA A 38 -3.60 -36.12 -15.34
C ALA A 38 -4.68 -36.36 -14.27
N ASN A 39 -4.65 -37.51 -13.61
CA ASN A 39 -5.48 -37.82 -12.43
C ASN A 39 -5.56 -36.65 -11.44
N ASN A 40 -6.77 -36.12 -11.21
CA ASN A 40 -7.27 -35.27 -10.11
C ASN A 40 -6.42 -34.05 -9.63
N THR A 41 -5.31 -33.72 -10.29
CA THR A 41 -4.38 -32.67 -9.83
C THR A 41 -4.49 -31.38 -10.67
N LEU A 42 -5.27 -31.40 -11.77
CA LEU A 42 -5.63 -30.20 -12.53
C LEU A 42 -7.12 -29.86 -12.43
N SER A 43 -7.55 -29.46 -11.23
CA SER A 43 -8.67 -28.53 -11.05
C SER A 43 -8.41 -27.16 -11.72
N LEU A 44 -7.22 -26.95 -12.28
CA LEU A 44 -6.75 -25.75 -12.97
C LEU A 44 -7.57 -25.35 -14.20
N PHE A 45 -8.28 -26.31 -14.81
CA PHE A 45 -9.08 -26.06 -16.02
C PHE A 45 -10.57 -25.78 -15.74
N GLY A 46 -10.99 -25.85 -14.47
CA GLY A 46 -12.35 -25.55 -14.01
C GLY A 46 -13.39 -26.57 -14.46
N ASP A 47 -14.44 -26.76 -13.64
CA ASP A 47 -15.62 -27.51 -14.06
C ASP A 47 -16.25 -26.86 -15.30
N ALA A 48 -16.80 -27.67 -16.20
CA ALA A 48 -17.56 -27.22 -17.37
C ALA A 48 -18.95 -26.65 -17.01
N ARG A 49 -19.06 -25.87 -15.94
CA ARG A 49 -20.30 -25.20 -15.56
C ARG A 49 -20.51 -23.97 -16.43
N SER A 50 -21.75 -23.77 -16.87
CA SER A 50 -22.18 -22.51 -17.48
C SER A 50 -22.11 -21.41 -16.44
N TYR A 51 -21.31 -20.37 -16.71
CA TYR A 51 -21.29 -19.16 -15.89
C TYR A 51 -22.67 -18.51 -15.89
N THR A 52 -23.24 -18.32 -14.71
CA THR A 52 -24.46 -17.52 -14.50
C THR A 52 -24.03 -16.18 -13.91
N TYR A 53 -24.41 -15.10 -14.56
CA TYR A 53 -24.07 -13.76 -14.09
C TYR A 53 -24.92 -13.37 -12.89
N GLU A 54 -24.25 -12.96 -11.83
CA GLU A 54 -24.83 -12.31 -10.66
C GLU A 54 -24.11 -10.97 -10.47
N PRO A 55 -24.84 -9.84 -10.39
CA PRO A 55 -24.23 -8.53 -10.14
C PRO A 55 -23.51 -8.50 -8.79
N ALA A 56 -22.32 -7.89 -8.73
CA ALA A 56 -21.59 -7.77 -7.47
C ALA A 56 -22.25 -6.77 -6.49
N SER A 57 -23.08 -5.87 -7.00
CA SER A 57 -23.79 -4.88 -6.18
C SER A 57 -25.20 -4.60 -6.73
N SER A 58 -26.14 -4.33 -5.83
CA SER A 58 -27.47 -3.83 -6.18
C SER A 58 -27.45 -2.39 -6.72
N TYR A 59 -26.39 -1.63 -6.45
CA TYR A 59 -26.25 -0.26 -6.95
C TYR A 59 -25.70 -0.19 -8.38
N LEU A 60 -25.04 -1.24 -8.85
CA LEU A 60 -24.33 -1.25 -10.11
C LEU A 60 -24.61 -2.55 -10.87
N TYR A 61 -25.38 -2.44 -11.95
CA TYR A 61 -25.62 -3.54 -12.88
C TYR A 61 -24.73 -3.37 -14.11
N LEU A 62 -23.81 -4.32 -14.34
CA LEU A 62 -22.88 -4.32 -15.47
C LEU A 62 -23.06 -5.57 -16.31
N GLU A 63 -23.85 -5.46 -17.38
CA GLU A 63 -24.08 -6.58 -18.29
C GLU A 63 -22.73 -7.15 -18.80
N PRO A 64 -22.47 -8.47 -18.62
CA PRO A 64 -21.25 -9.08 -19.10
C PRO A 64 -21.07 -8.92 -20.61
N SER A 65 -19.83 -8.67 -21.05
CA SER A 65 -19.57 -8.63 -22.48
C SER A 65 -19.76 -10.02 -23.10
N LYS A 66 -20.01 -10.08 -24.43
CA LYS A 66 -20.05 -11.37 -25.15
C LYS A 66 -18.79 -12.22 -24.94
N TYR A 67 -17.64 -11.60 -24.66
CA TYR A 67 -16.38 -12.28 -24.44
C TYR A 67 -16.30 -13.02 -23.10
N ALA A 68 -17.14 -12.66 -22.12
CA ALA A 68 -17.24 -13.37 -20.84
C ALA A 68 -17.47 -14.88 -21.05
N TYR A 69 -18.28 -15.23 -22.05
CA TYR A 69 -18.67 -16.59 -22.39
C TYR A 69 -17.76 -17.27 -23.44
N LEU A 70 -16.75 -16.55 -23.97
CA LEU A 70 -15.82 -17.07 -24.97
C LEU A 70 -14.47 -17.50 -24.38
N SER A 71 -14.31 -17.35 -23.07
CA SER A 71 -13.09 -17.73 -22.34
C SER A 71 -13.21 -19.14 -21.75
N MET A 72 -12.08 -19.86 -21.70
CA MET A 72 -11.98 -21.17 -21.07
C MET A 72 -12.24 -21.07 -19.56
N TRP A 73 -11.73 -20.01 -18.93
CA TRP A 73 -11.98 -19.70 -17.53
C TRP A 73 -13.17 -18.74 -17.37
N PRO A 74 -14.34 -19.22 -16.91
CA PRO A 74 -15.46 -18.34 -16.60
C PRO A 74 -15.10 -17.34 -15.48
N ARG A 75 -15.87 -16.25 -15.32
CA ARG A 75 -15.58 -15.18 -14.36
C ARG A 75 -15.53 -15.65 -12.90
N ASP A 76 -16.25 -16.72 -12.55
CA ASP A 76 -16.25 -17.35 -11.22
C ASP A 76 -15.08 -18.32 -11.00
N ASN A 77 -14.26 -18.58 -12.02
CA ASN A 77 -13.08 -19.43 -11.90
C ASN A 77 -12.03 -18.79 -10.98
N ILE A 78 -11.59 -19.55 -9.98
CA ILE A 78 -10.65 -19.09 -8.95
C ILE A 78 -9.33 -18.56 -9.52
N TYR A 79 -8.79 -19.16 -10.58
CA TYR A 79 -7.52 -18.76 -11.18
C TYR A 79 -7.67 -17.46 -11.98
N ARG A 80 -8.79 -17.28 -12.68
CA ARG A 80 -9.14 -16.02 -13.33
C ARG A 80 -9.33 -14.91 -12.30
N GLN A 81 -10.08 -15.17 -11.22
CA GLN A 81 -10.29 -14.19 -10.15
C GLN A 81 -8.96 -13.82 -9.50
N ALA A 82 -8.13 -14.79 -9.11
CA ALA A 82 -6.83 -14.55 -8.48
C ALA A 82 -5.89 -13.74 -9.41
N SER A 83 -5.80 -14.14 -10.69
CA SER A 83 -4.95 -13.46 -11.67
C SER A 83 -5.44 -12.02 -11.92
N SER A 84 -6.75 -11.83 -12.03
CA SER A 84 -7.35 -10.50 -12.21
C SER A 84 -7.14 -9.62 -10.98
N LEU A 85 -7.41 -10.13 -9.77
CA LEU A 85 -7.19 -9.40 -8.52
C LEU A 85 -5.72 -9.00 -8.34
N PHE A 86 -4.78 -9.88 -8.68
CA PHE A 86 -3.36 -9.53 -8.70
C PHE A 86 -3.06 -8.37 -9.66
N LEU A 87 -3.51 -8.47 -10.91
CA LEU A 87 -3.29 -7.43 -11.93
C LEU A 87 -3.96 -6.11 -11.55
N ILE A 88 -5.20 -6.15 -11.05
CA ILE A 88 -5.93 -4.99 -10.54
C ILE A 88 -5.12 -4.32 -9.45
N THR A 89 -4.74 -5.06 -8.41
CA THR A 89 -4.02 -4.52 -7.24
C THR A 89 -2.71 -3.88 -7.66
N TRP A 90 -1.94 -4.57 -8.52
CA TRP A 90 -0.65 -4.08 -8.95
C TRP A 90 -0.76 -2.85 -9.85
N ILE A 91 -1.55 -2.94 -10.93
CA ILE A 91 -1.67 -1.85 -11.92
C ILE A 91 -2.36 -0.64 -11.28
N PHE A 92 -3.46 -0.84 -10.57
CA PHE A 92 -4.18 0.25 -9.92
C PHE A 92 -3.33 0.90 -8.83
N GLY A 93 -2.60 0.11 -8.04
CA GLY A 93 -1.63 0.64 -7.08
C GLY A 93 -0.59 1.52 -7.76
N VAL A 94 0.01 1.08 -8.88
CA VAL A 94 1.00 1.87 -9.63
C VAL A 94 0.39 3.17 -10.15
N LEU A 95 -0.84 3.13 -10.67
CA LEU A 95 -1.56 4.31 -11.16
C LEU A 95 -1.82 5.32 -10.04
N ILE A 96 -2.35 4.88 -8.90
CA ILE A 96 -2.58 5.72 -7.70
C ILE A 96 -1.26 6.31 -7.22
N TYR A 97 -0.23 5.47 -7.10
CA TYR A 97 1.09 5.89 -6.64
C TYR A 97 1.66 7.02 -7.51
N PHE A 98 1.72 6.83 -8.82
CA PHE A 98 2.24 7.88 -9.70
C PHE A 98 1.34 9.10 -9.74
N PHE A 99 0.01 8.94 -9.78
CA PHE A 99 -0.92 10.06 -9.82
C PHE A 99 -0.78 10.95 -8.59
N PHE A 100 -0.96 10.41 -7.38
CA PHE A 100 -0.93 11.19 -6.16
C PHE A 100 0.48 11.63 -5.76
N SER A 101 1.52 10.81 -5.98
CA SER A 101 2.90 11.24 -5.72
C SER A 101 3.32 12.38 -6.65
N THR A 102 2.88 12.36 -7.92
CA THR A 102 3.16 13.45 -8.86
C THR A 102 2.40 14.72 -8.48
N LEU A 103 1.12 14.61 -8.11
CA LEU A 103 0.34 15.75 -7.62
C LEU A 103 0.99 16.36 -6.38
N SER A 104 1.33 15.54 -5.38
CA SER A 104 2.03 16.01 -4.18
C SER A 104 3.37 16.66 -4.55
N TYR A 105 4.18 16.04 -5.43
CA TYR A 105 5.45 16.61 -5.88
C TYR A 105 5.31 17.99 -6.59
N ILE A 106 4.26 18.17 -7.39
CA ILE A 106 4.02 19.41 -8.13
C ILE A 106 3.50 20.50 -7.18
N PHE A 107 2.49 20.19 -6.37
CA PHE A 107 1.69 21.19 -5.66
C PHE A 107 2.01 21.36 -4.18
N VAL A 108 2.56 20.34 -3.51
CA VAL A 108 2.73 20.30 -2.05
C VAL A 108 4.20 20.25 -1.63
N PHE A 109 4.98 19.35 -2.24
CA PHE A 109 6.37 19.09 -1.87
C PHE A 109 7.28 20.31 -2.02
N ASP A 110 7.95 20.66 -0.92
CA ASP A 110 8.97 21.71 -0.90
C ASP A 110 10.29 21.20 -1.51
N LYS A 111 10.55 21.61 -2.76
CA LYS A 111 11.73 21.20 -3.53
C LYS A 111 13.06 21.66 -2.91
N THR A 112 13.03 22.59 -1.95
CA THR A 112 14.24 22.98 -1.22
C THR A 112 14.79 21.84 -0.36
N THR A 113 13.98 20.83 -0.02
CA THR A 113 14.39 19.60 0.67
C THR A 113 15.57 18.90 0.01
N VAL A 114 15.72 19.00 -1.32
CA VAL A 114 16.84 18.42 -2.09
C VAL A 114 18.20 18.99 -1.64
N ASN A 115 18.22 20.19 -1.06
CA ASN A 115 19.44 20.81 -0.56
C ASN A 115 19.81 20.35 0.87
N HIS A 116 18.98 19.53 1.52
CA HIS A 116 19.26 19.02 2.85
C HIS A 116 20.56 18.19 2.84
N PRO A 117 21.47 18.34 3.82
CA PRO A 117 22.76 17.63 3.85
C PRO A 117 22.63 16.10 3.78
N LYS A 118 21.50 15.57 4.28
CA LYS A 118 21.17 14.14 4.32
C LYS A 118 20.29 13.66 3.17
N TYR A 119 20.12 14.47 2.12
CA TYR A 119 19.45 14.02 0.90
C TYR A 119 20.39 13.15 0.05
N LEU A 120 19.91 12.02 -0.45
CA LEU A 120 20.73 11.05 -1.20
C LEU A 120 20.91 11.44 -2.67
N ARG A 121 22.03 10.99 -3.25
CA ARG A 121 22.24 11.12 -4.71
C ARG A 121 21.20 10.31 -5.48
N ASN A 122 20.55 10.93 -6.46
CA ASN A 122 19.50 10.31 -7.28
C ASN A 122 18.31 9.75 -6.46
N GLN A 123 18.04 10.29 -5.27
CA GLN A 123 17.09 9.72 -4.31
C GLN A 123 15.74 9.36 -4.92
N MET A 124 15.05 10.30 -5.58
CA MET A 124 13.75 10.05 -6.21
C MET A 124 13.76 8.87 -7.19
N ARG A 125 14.83 8.73 -8.00
CA ARG A 125 14.96 7.59 -8.92
C ARG A 125 15.10 6.28 -8.16
N LEU A 126 15.85 6.28 -7.06
CA LEU A 126 16.05 5.09 -6.23
C LEU A 126 14.78 4.74 -5.44
N GLU A 127 14.04 5.73 -4.96
CA GLU A 127 12.72 5.58 -4.33
C GLU A 127 11.75 4.92 -5.31
N ILE A 128 11.55 5.52 -6.49
CA ILE A 128 10.69 4.96 -7.56
C ILE A 128 11.13 3.54 -7.92
N ALA A 129 12.42 3.30 -8.13
CA ALA A 129 12.92 1.98 -8.49
C ALA A 129 12.68 0.93 -7.39
N GLN A 130 12.68 1.33 -6.11
CA GLN A 130 12.35 0.44 -5.00
C GLN A 130 10.85 0.16 -4.91
N THR A 131 10.01 1.19 -5.06
CA THR A 131 8.56 1.03 -5.16
C THR A 131 8.20 0.05 -6.28
N MET A 132 8.72 0.28 -7.49
CA MET A 132 8.40 -0.57 -8.65
C MET A 132 8.85 -2.03 -8.50
N ARG A 133 9.91 -2.29 -7.73
CA ARG A 133 10.33 -3.67 -7.39
C ARG A 133 9.44 -4.30 -6.32
N SER A 134 8.86 -3.50 -5.43
CA SER A 134 8.13 -4.00 -4.25
C SER A 134 6.66 -4.26 -4.51
N MET A 135 6.00 -3.40 -5.28
CA MET A 135 4.56 -3.48 -5.53
C MET A 135 4.07 -4.81 -6.13
N PRO A 136 4.77 -5.47 -7.07
CA PRO A 136 4.32 -6.77 -7.58
C PRO A 136 4.28 -7.83 -6.48
N VAL A 137 5.31 -7.89 -5.64
CA VAL A 137 5.40 -8.88 -4.55
C VAL A 137 4.35 -8.58 -3.47
N MET A 138 4.17 -7.31 -3.10
CA MET A 138 3.09 -6.90 -2.19
C MET A 138 1.72 -7.29 -2.76
N SER A 139 1.48 -7.08 -4.05
CA SER A 139 0.23 -7.44 -4.71
C SER A 139 -0.01 -8.96 -4.69
N ILE A 140 1.02 -9.78 -4.91
CA ILE A 140 0.93 -11.25 -4.77
C ILE A 140 0.51 -11.63 -3.35
N LEU A 141 1.12 -11.03 -2.33
CA LEU A 141 0.83 -11.33 -0.93
C LEU A 141 -0.56 -10.83 -0.49
N THR A 142 -1.08 -9.78 -1.12
CA THR A 142 -2.43 -9.24 -0.86
C THR A 142 -3.53 -10.03 -1.58
N THR A 143 -3.26 -10.58 -2.78
CA THR A 143 -4.25 -11.30 -3.60
C THR A 143 -5.06 -12.36 -2.83
N PRO A 144 -4.48 -13.21 -1.95
CA PRO A 144 -5.27 -14.17 -1.18
C PRO A 144 -6.38 -13.56 -0.33
N PHE A 145 -6.16 -12.36 0.25
CA PHE A 145 -7.17 -11.67 1.05
C PHE A 145 -8.33 -11.19 0.18
N PHE A 146 -8.03 -10.57 -0.96
CA PHE A 146 -9.06 -10.14 -1.90
C PHE A 146 -9.80 -11.32 -2.52
N LEU A 147 -9.10 -12.42 -2.79
CA LEU A 147 -9.73 -13.64 -3.28
C LEU A 147 -10.68 -14.23 -2.25
N ALA A 148 -10.26 -14.31 -0.99
CA ALA A 148 -11.15 -14.75 0.10
C ALA A 148 -12.36 -13.81 0.24
N GLU A 149 -12.17 -12.51 0.11
CA GLU A 149 -13.24 -11.52 0.16
C GLU A 149 -14.28 -11.72 -0.97
N VAL A 150 -13.85 -11.78 -2.24
CA VAL A 150 -14.79 -11.98 -3.38
C VAL A 150 -15.45 -13.36 -3.38
N ARG A 151 -14.89 -14.32 -2.62
CA ARG A 151 -15.46 -15.66 -2.43
C ARG A 151 -16.40 -15.74 -1.23
N GLY A 152 -16.68 -14.62 -0.57
CA GLY A 152 -17.67 -14.51 0.50
C GLY A 152 -17.17 -14.89 1.89
N TYR A 153 -15.86 -14.99 2.11
CA TYR A 153 -15.32 -15.27 3.45
C TYR A 153 -15.25 -14.03 4.36
N GLY A 154 -15.44 -12.83 3.82
CA GLY A 154 -15.48 -11.57 4.58
C GLY A 154 -16.92 -11.12 4.90
N ASN A 155 -17.06 -10.29 5.94
CA ASN A 155 -18.32 -9.69 6.37
C ASN A 155 -18.66 -8.42 5.55
N MET A 156 -18.62 -8.53 4.23
CA MET A 156 -18.93 -7.40 3.35
C MET A 156 -20.44 -7.26 3.18
N TYR A 157 -20.95 -6.03 3.26
CA TYR A 157 -22.36 -5.74 2.95
C TYR A 157 -22.46 -4.61 1.91
N ASP A 158 -23.56 -4.59 1.17
CA ASP A 158 -23.72 -3.69 0.02
C ASP A 158 -24.58 -2.48 0.37
N THR A 159 -25.81 -2.70 0.82
CA THR A 159 -26.81 -1.64 1.04
C THR A 159 -26.96 -1.25 2.51
N PHE A 160 -27.54 -0.07 2.77
CA PHE A 160 -27.72 0.43 4.14
C PHE A 160 -28.70 -0.42 4.96
N ASP A 161 -29.67 -1.10 4.33
CA ASP A 161 -30.59 -2.02 5.02
C ASP A 161 -29.90 -3.32 5.50
N GLN A 162 -28.71 -3.63 4.96
CA GLN A 162 -27.89 -4.77 5.37
C GLN A 162 -26.92 -4.42 6.51
N GLU A 163 -26.92 -3.18 7.00
CA GLU A 163 -26.01 -2.79 8.06
C GLU A 163 -26.34 -3.55 9.38
N PRO A 164 -25.34 -3.91 10.19
CA PRO A 164 -25.56 -4.69 11.42
C PRO A 164 -26.53 -4.04 12.42
N PHE A 165 -26.53 -2.71 12.48
CA PHE A 165 -27.44 -1.89 13.28
C PHE A 165 -27.49 -0.45 12.75
N PRO A 166 -28.56 0.32 13.03
CA PRO A 166 -28.71 1.68 12.53
C PRO A 166 -27.47 2.54 12.72
N TYR A 167 -27.03 3.21 11.65
CA TYR A 167 -25.86 4.10 11.59
C TYR A 167 -24.48 3.42 11.63
N TYR A 168 -24.42 2.08 11.58
CA TYR A 168 -23.14 1.37 11.50
C TYR A 168 -22.32 1.81 10.28
N SER A 169 -22.99 2.11 9.16
CA SER A 169 -22.33 2.57 7.93
C SER A 169 -21.57 3.89 8.06
N VAL A 170 -21.83 4.66 9.12
CA VAL A 170 -21.03 5.84 9.49
C VAL A 170 -19.97 5.47 10.53
N LEU A 171 -20.34 4.66 11.53
CA LEU A 171 -19.44 4.20 12.59
C LEU A 171 -18.24 3.38 12.08
N GLN A 172 -18.40 2.67 10.96
CA GLN A 172 -17.33 1.84 10.39
C GLN A 172 -16.05 2.63 10.07
N PHE A 173 -16.14 3.93 9.72
CA PHE A 173 -14.98 4.75 9.39
C PHE A 173 -14.05 5.03 10.59
N PRO A 174 -14.52 5.63 11.71
CA PRO A 174 -13.68 5.78 12.89
C PRO A 174 -13.25 4.43 13.48
N LEU A 175 -14.09 3.40 13.40
CA LEU A 175 -13.72 2.04 13.83
C LEU A 175 -12.56 1.48 13.00
N PHE A 176 -12.62 1.64 11.67
CA PHE A 176 -11.55 1.24 10.76
C PHE A 176 -10.25 1.96 11.07
N ILE A 177 -10.29 3.29 11.24
CA ILE A 177 -9.09 4.07 11.58
C ILE A 177 -8.51 3.61 12.93
N LEU A 178 -9.32 3.46 13.98
CA LEU A 178 -8.83 3.05 15.29
C LEU A 178 -8.21 1.64 15.28
N PHE A 179 -8.88 0.68 14.63
CA PHE A 179 -8.38 -0.69 14.52
C PHE A 179 -7.09 -0.76 13.73
N THR A 180 -7.07 -0.13 12.55
CA THR A 180 -5.92 -0.19 11.64
C THR A 180 -4.72 0.55 12.23
N ASP A 181 -4.92 1.73 12.84
CA ASP A 181 -3.86 2.49 13.50
C ASP A 181 -3.25 1.70 14.67
N LEU A 182 -4.06 0.97 15.46
CA LEU A 182 -3.58 0.11 16.53
C LEU A 182 -2.68 -1.01 16.01
N CYS A 183 -3.15 -1.76 15.01
CA CYS A 183 -2.41 -2.89 14.48
C CYS A 183 -1.14 -2.43 13.77
N ILE A 184 -1.22 -1.36 12.97
CA ILE A 184 -0.08 -0.80 12.26
C ILE A 184 0.96 -0.28 13.24
N TYR A 185 0.55 0.40 14.31
CA TYR A 185 1.47 0.85 15.37
C TYR A 185 2.35 -0.30 15.88
N TRP A 186 1.76 -1.45 16.21
CA TRP A 186 2.52 -2.59 16.71
C TRP A 186 3.37 -3.28 15.65
N ILE A 187 2.86 -3.41 14.42
CA ILE A 187 3.62 -3.97 13.30
C ILE A 187 4.84 -3.08 13.01
N HIS A 188 4.62 -1.77 12.91
CA HIS A 188 5.65 -0.78 12.64
C HIS A 188 6.69 -0.73 13.76
N ARG A 189 6.27 -0.67 15.03
CA ARG A 189 7.19 -0.77 16.16
C ARG A 189 7.97 -2.09 16.17
N GLY A 190 7.33 -3.20 15.78
CA GLY A 190 7.98 -4.49 15.61
C GLY A 190 9.01 -4.52 14.48
N LEU A 191 8.75 -3.83 13.37
CA LEU A 191 9.69 -3.65 12.26
C LEU A 191 10.95 -2.90 12.68
N HIS A 192 10.88 -2.06 13.71
CA HIS A 192 12.03 -1.40 14.35
C HIS A 192 12.78 -2.27 15.36
N HIS A 193 12.33 -3.50 15.62
CA HIS A 193 13.08 -4.42 16.47
C HIS A 193 14.43 -4.78 15.83
N PRO A 194 15.56 -4.82 16.57
CA PRO A 194 16.91 -5.00 15.99
C PRO A 194 17.09 -6.24 15.10
N LEU A 195 16.33 -7.31 15.37
CA LEU A 195 16.35 -8.56 14.59
C LEU A 195 15.67 -8.43 13.22
N ILE A 196 14.77 -7.46 13.04
CA ILE A 196 13.91 -7.31 11.85
C ILE A 196 14.32 -6.07 11.06
N TYR A 197 14.64 -4.98 11.76
CA TYR A 197 14.91 -3.66 11.21
C TYR A 197 15.89 -3.69 10.04
N LYS A 198 17.08 -4.27 10.23
CA LYS A 198 18.15 -4.24 9.21
C LYS A 198 17.73 -4.85 7.88
N THR A 199 16.86 -5.87 7.92
CA THR A 199 16.44 -6.61 6.72
C THR A 199 15.20 -6.00 6.08
N LEU A 200 14.18 -5.69 6.88
CA LEU A 200 12.88 -5.30 6.34
C LEU A 200 12.69 -3.78 6.28
N HIS A 201 13.13 -3.04 7.30
CA HIS A 201 12.69 -1.66 7.48
C HIS A 201 13.78 -0.60 7.24
N LYS A 202 15.06 -0.94 7.44
CA LYS A 202 16.21 -0.12 7.03
C LYS A 202 16.12 0.31 5.54
N PRO A 203 15.67 -0.53 4.59
CA PRO A 203 15.48 -0.10 3.19
C PRO A 203 14.46 1.03 3.00
N HIS A 204 13.54 1.24 3.93
CA HIS A 204 12.65 2.40 3.95
C HIS A 204 13.33 3.58 4.66
N HIS A 205 13.92 3.34 5.83
CA HIS A 205 14.56 4.36 6.66
C HIS A 205 15.88 4.93 6.11
N LYS A 206 16.41 4.41 5.00
CA LYS A 206 17.51 5.08 4.30
C LYS A 206 17.10 6.46 3.74
N TRP A 207 15.80 6.69 3.53
CA TRP A 207 15.25 7.96 3.02
C TRP A 207 15.07 8.97 4.18
N ILE A 208 16.16 9.47 4.75
CA ILE A 208 16.09 10.41 5.89
C ILE A 208 15.22 11.63 5.60
N MET A 209 15.32 12.15 4.38
CA MET A 209 14.49 13.25 3.87
C MET A 209 13.61 12.71 2.74
N PRO A 210 12.53 11.97 3.05
CA PRO A 210 11.75 11.29 2.02
C PRO A 210 11.10 12.30 1.08
N THR A 211 10.88 11.88 -0.16
CA THR A 211 9.96 12.59 -1.08
C THR A 211 8.62 11.86 -1.13
N PRO A 212 7.57 12.42 -1.78
CA PRO A 212 6.31 11.70 -1.97
C PRO A 212 6.48 10.33 -2.63
N TYR A 213 7.53 10.14 -3.44
CA TYR A 213 7.86 8.87 -4.08
C TYR A 213 8.48 7.83 -3.12
N ALA A 214 8.94 8.24 -1.93
CA ALA A 214 9.41 7.33 -0.88
C ALA A 214 8.26 6.57 -0.20
N SER A 215 7.01 7.05 -0.35
CA SER A 215 5.82 6.56 0.34
C SER A 215 5.58 5.06 0.22
N HIS A 216 6.04 4.43 -0.87
CA HIS A 216 5.90 2.99 -1.14
C HIS A 216 7.27 2.30 -1.37
N ALA A 217 8.36 3.00 -1.08
CA ALA A 217 9.72 2.52 -1.26
C ALA A 217 10.16 1.69 -0.04
N PHE A 218 9.46 0.57 0.20
CA PHE A 218 9.69 -0.37 1.29
C PHE A 218 10.47 -1.62 0.84
N HIS A 219 10.81 -2.50 1.78
CA HIS A 219 10.92 -3.92 1.44
C HIS A 219 9.49 -4.48 1.21
N PRO A 220 9.26 -5.42 0.27
CA PRO A 220 7.89 -5.88 0.00
C PRO A 220 7.15 -6.44 1.22
N ILE A 221 7.84 -7.22 2.06
CA ILE A 221 7.25 -7.77 3.30
C ILE A 221 6.96 -6.67 4.32
N ASP A 222 7.79 -5.63 4.38
CA ASP A 222 7.56 -4.47 5.26
C ASP A 222 6.25 -3.77 4.87
N GLY A 223 6.17 -3.27 3.63
CA GLY A 223 4.99 -2.59 3.13
C GLY A 223 3.71 -3.45 3.17
N TRP A 224 3.81 -4.75 2.83
CA TRP A 224 2.68 -5.67 2.94
C TRP A 224 2.25 -5.88 4.39
N SER A 225 3.19 -6.11 5.32
CA SER A 225 2.85 -6.36 6.72
C SER A 225 2.08 -5.19 7.33
N GLN A 226 2.47 -3.96 7.02
CA GLN A 226 1.77 -2.76 7.46
C GLN A 226 0.40 -2.59 6.78
N SER A 227 0.16 -3.20 5.61
CA SER A 227 -1.16 -3.14 4.95
C SER A 227 -2.13 -4.24 5.40
N ILE A 228 -1.65 -5.31 6.06
CA ILE A 228 -2.48 -6.44 6.53
C ILE A 228 -3.72 -5.97 7.31
N PRO A 229 -3.64 -5.02 8.27
CA PRO A 229 -4.80 -4.64 9.06
C PRO A 229 -5.97 -4.11 8.21
N TYR A 230 -5.70 -3.43 7.11
CA TYR A 230 -6.73 -2.95 6.18
C TYR A 230 -7.48 -4.12 5.52
N HIS A 231 -6.76 -5.20 5.19
CA HIS A 231 -7.31 -6.36 4.51
C HIS A 231 -7.95 -7.37 5.47
N VAL A 232 -7.50 -7.42 6.72
CA VAL A 232 -8.06 -8.27 7.77
C VAL A 232 -9.34 -7.68 8.36
N PHE A 233 -9.48 -6.34 8.39
CA PHE A 233 -10.66 -5.66 8.92
C PHE A 233 -12.00 -6.28 8.48
N PRO A 234 -12.30 -6.47 7.17
CA PRO A 234 -13.59 -7.03 6.74
C PRO A 234 -13.84 -8.49 7.18
N PHE A 235 -12.81 -9.23 7.61
CA PHE A 235 -12.99 -10.58 8.15
C PHE A 235 -13.35 -10.59 9.64
N ILE A 236 -13.19 -9.46 10.33
CA ILE A 236 -13.48 -9.31 11.77
C ILE A 236 -14.72 -8.44 11.96
N PHE A 237 -14.83 -7.35 11.20
CA PHE A 237 -15.91 -6.37 11.30
C PHE A 237 -16.67 -6.28 9.99
N PRO A 238 -17.99 -6.06 10.04
CA PRO A 238 -18.76 -5.73 8.84
C PRO A 238 -18.19 -4.49 8.16
N LEU A 239 -18.08 -4.50 6.84
CA LEU A 239 -17.58 -3.36 6.07
C LEU A 239 -18.37 -3.19 4.78
N GLN A 240 -18.79 -1.96 4.50
CA GLN A 240 -19.57 -1.67 3.31
C GLN A 240 -18.69 -1.68 2.06
N LYS A 241 -19.13 -2.33 0.98
CA LYS A 241 -18.33 -2.56 -0.24
C LYS A 241 -17.70 -1.29 -0.82
N PHE A 242 -18.47 -0.20 -0.95
CA PHE A 242 -17.98 1.06 -1.51
C PHE A 242 -17.14 1.86 -0.51
N ALA A 243 -17.44 1.77 0.79
CA ALA A 243 -16.62 2.32 1.85
C ALA A 243 -15.22 1.69 1.85
N TYR A 244 -15.13 0.38 1.58
CA TYR A 244 -13.82 -0.28 1.47
C TYR A 244 -12.99 0.27 0.31
N VAL A 245 -13.61 0.48 -0.86
CA VAL A 245 -12.93 1.11 -2.02
C VAL A 245 -12.48 2.53 -1.69
N LEU A 246 -13.35 3.33 -1.04
CA LEU A 246 -13.02 4.68 -0.61
C LEU A 246 -11.85 4.70 0.39
N LEU A 247 -11.90 3.81 1.39
CA LEU A 247 -10.83 3.64 2.38
C LEU A 247 -9.52 3.22 1.72
N PHE A 248 -9.55 2.33 0.72
CA PHE A 248 -8.37 1.94 -0.04
C PHE A 248 -7.69 3.14 -0.73
N VAL A 249 -8.48 4.04 -1.34
CA VAL A 249 -7.93 5.28 -1.92
C VAL A 249 -7.40 6.21 -0.83
N PHE A 250 -8.16 6.38 0.26
CA PHE A 250 -7.77 7.21 1.40
C PHE A 250 -6.43 6.78 2.01
N ILE A 251 -6.21 5.49 2.27
CA ILE A 251 -4.97 5.01 2.90
C ILE A 251 -3.75 5.25 1.99
N ASN A 252 -3.89 5.11 0.68
CA ASN A 252 -2.81 5.33 -0.27
C ASN A 252 -2.48 6.82 -0.36
N PHE A 253 -3.51 7.66 -0.43
CA PHE A 253 -3.36 9.11 -0.40
C PHE A 253 -2.70 9.58 0.91
N TRP A 254 -3.16 9.08 2.05
CA TRP A 254 -2.58 9.37 3.36
C TRP A 254 -1.10 8.98 3.45
N THR A 255 -0.77 7.77 2.98
CA THR A 255 0.61 7.28 2.97
C THR A 255 1.53 8.18 2.15
N ILE A 256 1.04 8.79 1.07
CA ILE A 256 1.81 9.77 0.28
C ILE A 256 1.94 11.10 1.03
N LEU A 257 0.84 11.60 1.60
CA LEU A 257 0.83 12.88 2.32
C LEU A 257 1.81 12.90 3.50
N ILE A 258 1.91 11.84 4.29
CA ILE A 258 2.83 11.85 5.44
C ILE A 258 4.32 11.84 5.04
N HIS A 259 4.65 11.62 3.76
CA HIS A 259 6.02 11.63 3.23
C HIS A 259 6.37 12.87 2.40
N ASP A 260 5.43 13.81 2.22
CA ASP A 260 5.66 14.99 1.37
C ASP A 260 6.42 16.12 2.06
N GLY A 261 6.72 15.97 3.35
CA GLY A 261 7.49 16.95 4.13
C GLY A 261 6.77 18.28 4.34
N GLU A 262 5.47 18.36 4.05
CA GLU A 262 4.68 19.56 4.29
C GLU A 262 3.91 19.49 5.61
N TYR A 263 4.42 20.25 6.58
CA TYR A 263 4.01 20.20 7.97
C TYR A 263 2.75 21.05 8.25
N VAL A 264 1.63 20.76 7.59
CA VAL A 264 0.39 21.56 7.72
C VAL A 264 -0.37 21.25 9.01
N ALA A 265 -0.34 20.01 9.48
CA ALA A 265 -1.11 19.56 10.62
C ALA A 265 -0.33 19.68 11.94
N ASN A 266 -0.31 20.86 12.55
CA ASN A 266 0.13 21.04 13.94
C ASN A 266 -0.96 20.58 14.92
N SER A 267 -1.21 19.26 14.95
CA SER A 267 -2.26 18.65 15.75
C SER A 267 -1.68 17.73 16.81
N PRO A 268 -2.17 17.77 18.06
CA PRO A 268 -1.75 16.83 19.08
C PRO A 268 -2.26 15.40 18.84
N VAL A 269 -3.26 15.24 17.96
CA VAL A 269 -3.97 13.97 17.68
C VAL A 269 -3.52 13.34 16.37
N ILE A 270 -3.28 14.13 15.34
CA ILE A 270 -2.96 13.61 14.00
C ILE A 270 -1.46 13.30 13.92
N ASN A 271 -1.13 12.09 13.48
CA ASN A 271 0.24 11.72 13.11
C ASN A 271 0.47 12.10 11.63
N GLY A 272 0.77 13.38 11.41
CA GLY A 272 0.98 13.94 10.06
C GLY A 272 2.44 13.91 9.62
N ALA A 273 2.73 14.57 8.49
CA ALA A 273 4.07 14.61 7.89
C ALA A 273 5.18 15.03 8.87
N ALA A 274 4.90 15.93 9.83
CA ALA A 274 5.92 16.39 10.78
C ALA A 274 6.33 15.28 11.77
N CYS A 275 5.36 14.53 12.27
CA CYS A 275 5.60 13.39 13.14
C CYS A 275 6.34 12.28 12.38
N HIS A 276 5.97 12.04 11.12
CA HIS A 276 6.60 11.03 10.27
C HIS A 276 8.02 11.42 9.82
N THR A 277 8.29 12.70 9.53
CA THR A 277 9.67 13.15 9.28
C THR A 277 10.55 12.98 10.51
N MET A 278 10.05 13.32 11.70
CA MET A 278 10.78 13.02 12.94
C MET A 278 11.04 11.52 13.10
N HIS A 279 10.08 10.68 12.72
CA HIS A 279 10.25 9.24 12.73
C HIS A 279 11.40 8.80 11.81
N HIS A 280 11.48 9.32 10.59
CA HIS A 280 12.61 9.07 9.67
C HIS A 280 13.95 9.59 10.18
N LEU A 281 13.96 10.71 10.91
CA LEU A 281 15.17 11.29 11.49
C LEU A 281 15.66 10.54 12.75
N TYR A 282 14.73 10.06 13.58
CA TYR A 282 15.05 9.62 14.94
C TYR A 282 14.71 8.16 15.24
N PHE A 283 14.06 7.46 14.29
CA PHE A 283 13.77 6.01 14.23
C PHE A 283 12.89 5.46 15.36
N ASN A 284 13.04 5.91 16.60
CA ASN A 284 12.46 5.32 17.81
C ASN A 284 11.16 5.98 18.29
N TYR A 285 10.52 6.81 17.46
CA TYR A 285 9.38 7.63 17.85
C TYR A 285 8.32 7.67 16.76
N ASN A 286 7.07 7.96 17.14
CA ASN A 286 5.94 8.26 16.23
C ASN A 286 5.62 7.13 15.22
N TYR A 287 5.41 5.91 15.69
CA TYR A 287 5.12 4.74 14.85
C TYR A 287 3.68 4.67 14.32
N GLY A 288 2.74 5.45 14.87
CA GLY A 288 1.35 5.46 14.43
C GLY A 288 1.18 5.87 12.97
N GLN A 289 0.13 5.39 12.31
CA GLN A 289 -0.11 5.69 10.89
C GLN A 289 -0.90 6.97 10.74
N PHE A 290 -2.01 7.10 11.47
CA PHE A 290 -2.97 8.19 11.34
C PHE A 290 -2.99 9.09 12.57
N THR A 291 -2.88 8.49 13.76
CA THR A 291 -3.02 9.22 15.03
C THR A 291 -1.82 9.04 15.94
N THR A 292 -1.64 9.98 16.86
CA THR A 292 -0.60 9.92 17.91
C THR A 292 -1.06 9.10 19.11
N LEU A 293 -2.28 8.56 19.11
CA LEU A 293 -2.90 7.89 20.26
C LEU A 293 -2.02 6.74 20.75
N TRP A 294 -1.66 5.82 19.86
CA TRP A 294 -0.91 4.62 20.22
C TRP A 294 0.55 4.92 20.56
N ASP A 295 1.12 5.97 19.98
CA ASP A 295 2.43 6.46 20.40
C ASP A 295 2.41 7.02 21.82
N ARG A 296 1.34 7.70 22.22
CA ARG A 296 1.18 8.19 23.60
C ARG A 296 0.98 7.05 24.58
N VAL A 297 0.11 6.10 24.23
CA VAL A 297 -0.15 4.91 25.06
C VAL A 297 1.11 4.05 25.19
N GLY A 298 1.83 3.84 24.10
CA GLY A 298 3.04 3.00 24.05
C GLY A 298 4.33 3.72 24.41
N GLY A 299 4.28 5.00 24.78
CA GLY A 299 5.44 5.78 25.24
C GLY A 299 6.46 6.13 24.16
N SER A 300 6.08 6.14 22.88
CA SER A 300 6.91 6.48 21.73
C SER A 300 6.58 7.82 21.09
N TYR A 301 5.68 8.60 21.68
CA TYR A 301 5.32 9.91 21.15
C TYR A 301 6.43 10.94 21.36
N ARG A 302 6.85 11.59 20.26
CA ARG A 302 7.73 12.76 20.27
C ARG A 302 7.07 13.90 19.51
N LYS A 303 6.85 15.02 20.20
CA LYS A 303 6.24 16.22 19.60
C LYS A 303 7.18 16.81 18.54
N PRO A 304 6.68 17.14 17.33
CA PRO A 304 7.43 17.89 16.33
C PRO A 304 7.92 19.25 16.81
N ASN A 305 9.14 19.60 16.38
CA ASN A 305 9.76 20.90 16.62
C ASN A 305 8.86 22.00 16.03
N GLU A 306 8.72 23.13 16.73
CA GLU A 306 7.83 24.21 16.27
C GLU A 306 8.33 24.84 14.97
N GLU A 307 9.64 24.78 14.75
CA GLU A 307 10.34 25.26 13.58
C GLU A 307 9.90 24.57 12.29
N LEU A 308 9.44 23.31 12.37
CA LEU A 308 8.92 22.57 11.22
C LEU A 308 7.62 23.21 10.69
N PHE A 309 6.77 23.73 11.56
CA PHE A 309 5.49 24.31 11.14
C PHE A 309 5.61 25.71 10.55
N ARG A 310 6.80 26.32 10.57
CA ARG A 310 7.04 27.67 10.04
C ARG A 310 7.89 27.60 8.79
N ARG A 311 7.36 28.12 7.68
CA ARG A 311 8.01 28.10 6.36
C ARG A 311 9.42 28.70 6.35
N GLU A 312 9.66 29.72 7.17
CA GLU A 312 10.94 30.43 7.28
C GLU A 312 12.03 29.60 7.98
N THR A 313 11.65 28.73 8.91
CA THR A 313 12.60 28.01 9.77
C THR A 313 12.72 26.53 9.43
N LYS A 314 11.69 25.91 8.81
CA LYS A 314 11.68 24.46 8.52
C LYS A 314 12.83 24.01 7.60
N MET A 315 13.30 24.92 6.74
CA MET A 315 14.44 24.72 5.84
C MET A 315 15.67 25.54 6.25
N GLY A 316 15.71 26.00 7.51
CA GLY A 316 16.79 26.81 8.04
C GLY A 316 18.04 25.98 8.30
N LYS A 317 19.21 26.52 7.96
CA LYS A 317 20.51 25.86 8.15
C LYS A 317 20.73 25.37 9.59
N LYS A 318 20.36 26.18 10.59
CA LYS A 318 20.47 25.83 12.01
C LYS A 318 19.64 24.60 12.36
N GLU A 319 18.43 24.49 11.83
CA GLU A 319 17.55 23.36 12.09
C GLU A 319 18.10 22.09 11.42
N TRP A 320 18.54 22.18 10.17
CA TRP A 320 19.17 21.05 9.46
C TRP A 320 20.45 20.57 10.14
N GLU A 321 21.27 21.47 10.68
CA GLU A 321 22.46 21.13 11.46
C GLU A 321 22.09 20.36 12.73
N ASN A 322 21.06 20.81 13.46
CA ASN A 322 20.57 20.13 14.66
C ASN A 322 20.01 18.74 14.34
N GLN A 323 19.13 18.65 13.34
CA GLN A 323 18.53 17.39 12.87
C GLN A 323 19.61 16.40 12.42
N SER A 324 20.56 16.86 11.60
CA SER A 324 21.64 16.00 11.09
C SER A 324 22.51 15.46 12.22
N LYS A 325 22.89 16.30 13.19
CA LYS A 325 23.73 15.90 14.33
C LYS A 325 23.05 14.87 15.23
N GLU A 326 21.78 15.10 15.55
CA GLU A 326 21.01 14.17 16.39
C GLU A 326 20.75 12.85 15.65
N MET A 327 20.36 12.91 14.38
CA MET A 327 20.18 11.74 13.52
C MET A 327 21.46 10.91 13.44
N GLU A 328 22.62 11.52 13.19
CA GLU A 328 23.92 10.81 13.13
C GLU A 328 24.25 10.08 14.43
N THR A 329 23.92 10.68 15.58
CA THR A 329 24.13 10.06 16.89
C THR A 329 23.28 8.80 17.06
N ILE A 330 22.02 8.86 16.62
CA ILE A 330 21.10 7.72 16.69
C ILE A 330 21.50 6.65 15.67
N LEU A 331 21.79 7.04 14.43
CA LEU A 331 22.19 6.14 13.35
C LEU A 331 23.43 5.34 13.75
N LYS A 332 24.42 5.98 14.38
CA LYS A 332 25.61 5.28 14.89
C LYS A 332 25.27 4.20 15.92
N THR A 333 24.25 4.45 16.72
CA THR A 333 23.79 3.52 17.76
C THR A 333 22.98 2.36 17.17
N VAL A 334 22.13 2.63 16.16
CA VAL A 334 21.20 1.66 15.57
C VAL A 334 21.85 0.84 14.44
N GLU A 335 22.60 1.50 13.56
CA GLU A 335 23.15 0.92 12.34
C GLU A 335 24.67 0.75 12.37
N GLY A 336 25.39 1.48 13.23
CA GLY A 336 26.84 1.47 13.28
C GLY A 336 27.45 2.48 12.31
N GLU A 337 28.03 2.03 11.20
CA GLU A 337 28.59 2.93 10.18
C GLU A 337 27.53 3.32 9.14
N ASP A 338 27.54 4.59 8.73
CA ASP A 338 26.67 5.10 7.67
C ASP A 338 27.29 4.82 6.30
N ASP A 339 26.67 3.92 5.53
CA ASP A 339 27.10 3.50 4.20
C ASP A 339 26.43 4.30 3.06
N ARG A 340 25.66 5.33 3.38
CA ARG A 340 24.87 6.12 2.43
C ARG A 340 25.73 7.14 1.69
N GLN A 341 25.33 7.46 0.47
CA GLN A 341 25.99 8.49 -0.36
C GLN A 341 25.09 9.72 -0.51
N TYR A 342 25.44 10.78 0.23
CA TYR A 342 24.68 12.02 0.23
C TYR A 342 25.05 12.92 -0.96
N LEU A 343 24.09 13.74 -1.39
CA LEU A 343 24.27 14.68 -2.50
C LEU A 343 25.27 15.79 -2.14
N GLY A 344 25.27 16.24 -0.88
CA GLY A 344 26.14 17.31 -0.38
C GLY A 344 27.60 16.90 -0.12
N GLU A 345 27.91 15.60 -0.07
CA GLU A 345 29.29 15.14 0.07
C GLU A 345 30.04 15.39 -1.23
N LYS A 346 31.04 16.28 -1.20
CA LYS A 346 31.98 16.46 -2.32
C LYS A 346 32.64 15.13 -2.63
N ASP A 347 32.82 14.81 -3.91
CA ASP A 347 33.60 13.65 -4.39
C ASP A 347 35.09 13.78 -4.00
N THR A 348 35.43 13.72 -2.71
CA THR A 348 36.81 13.74 -2.23
C THR A 348 37.52 12.40 -2.42
N LYS A 349 36.81 11.34 -2.81
CA LYS A 349 37.38 9.99 -3.00
C LYS A 349 37.80 9.62 -4.43
N LYS A 350 37.82 10.56 -5.40
CA LYS A 350 38.29 10.30 -6.79
C LYS A 350 39.60 11.00 -7.19
N ARG A 351 40.44 11.36 -6.23
CA ARG A 351 41.83 11.78 -6.49
C ARG A 351 42.76 11.31 -5.37
N ILE A 352 43.19 10.05 -5.43
CA ILE A 352 44.53 9.63 -5.01
C ILE A 352 45.00 8.60 -6.04
#